data_AF-A0A838JFN4-F1
#
_entry.id   AF-A0A838JFN4-F1
#
_cell.length_a   1.000
_cell.length_b   1.000
_cell.length_c   1.000
_cell.angle_alpha   90.00
_cell.angle_beta   90.00
_cell.angle_gamma   90.00
#
_symmetry.space_group_name_H-M   'P 1'
#
loop_
_entity.id
_entity.type
_entity.pdbx_description
1 polymer ?
#
loop_
_entity_poly.entity_id
_entity_poly.type
_entity_poly.pdbx_seq_one_letter_code
_entity_poly.pdbx_strand_id
1 'polypeptide(L)' 'MTDSPLVFKAEPMSSSLPVSVGVLLVHGLNGGIHDMEELAAFLSSFGMVAETIVLPGHGTHVRDMLPMGWEDWADAV' A
#
# COMPACT_ATOMS: atom_id res chain seq x y z
N MET A 1 -15.30 -22.01 -2.10
CA MET A 1 -14.71 -21.15 -3.15
C MET A 1 -13.74 -20.25 -2.42
N THR A 2 -12.48 -20.66 -2.34
CA THR A 2 -11.43 -19.90 -1.64
C THR A 2 -11.01 -18.77 -2.54
N ASP A 3 -11.34 -17.54 -2.16
CA ASP A 3 -10.76 -16.35 -2.80
C ASP A 3 -9.27 -16.35 -2.47
N SER A 4 -8.43 -16.44 -3.50
CA SER A 4 -6.99 -16.27 -3.34
C SER A 4 -6.73 -14.83 -2.89
N PRO A 5 -5.81 -14.58 -1.94
CA PRO A 5 -5.45 -13.22 -1.59
C PRO A 5 -4.96 -12.52 -2.86
N LEU A 6 -5.49 -11.32 -3.13
CA LEU A 6 -5.00 -10.45 -4.19
C LEU A 6 -3.58 -10.02 -3.82
N VAL A 7 -2.60 -10.81 -4.22
CA VAL A 7 -1.19 -10.42 -4.19
C VAL A 7 -1.00 -9.45 -5.34
N PHE A 8 -1.08 -8.16 -5.06
CA PHE A 8 -0.68 -7.13 -6.01
C PHE A 8 0.83 -7.14 -6.11
N LYS A 9 1.34 -7.67 -7.22
CA LYS A 9 2.73 -7.52 -7.62
C LYS A 9 2.85 -6.13 -8.24
N ALA A 10 3.50 -5.20 -7.54
CA ALA A 10 3.89 -3.94 -8.14
C ALA A 10 4.86 -4.24 -9.30
N GLU A 11 4.42 -4.00 -10.54
CA GLU A 11 5.31 -4.03 -11.69
C GLU A 11 6.25 -2.82 -11.56
N PRO A 12 7.58 -3.02 -11.48
CA PRO A 12 8.49 -1.90 -11.31
C PRO A 12 8.36 -0.97 -12.51
N MET A 13 7.94 0.27 -12.25
CA MET A 13 8.00 1.32 -13.26
C MET A 13 9.48 1.52 -13.60
N SER A 14 9.87 1.14 -14.83
CA SER A 14 11.25 1.12 -15.29
C SER A 14 11.83 2.54 -15.37
N SER A 15 12.25 3.07 -14.23
CA SER A 15 13.14 4.22 -14.12
C SER A 15 14.58 3.74 -14.39
N SER A 16 15.22 4.27 -15.43
CA SER A 16 16.64 4.02 -15.72
C SER A 16 17.59 4.77 -14.79
N LEU A 17 17.05 5.51 -13.81
CA LEU A 17 17.83 6.20 -12.80
C LEU A 17 18.06 5.25 -11.61
N PRO A 18 19.27 5.22 -11.02
CA PRO A 18 19.53 4.42 -9.84
C PRO A 18 18.59 4.86 -8.70
N VAL A 19 17.74 3.93 -8.25
CA VAL A 19 16.82 4.16 -7.14
C VAL A 19 17.65 4.36 -5.87
N SER A 20 17.61 5.55 -5.29
CA SER A 20 18.39 5.88 -4.09
C SER A 20 17.62 5.67 -2.79
N VAL A 21 16.28 5.73 -2.83
CA VAL A 21 15.40 5.63 -1.66
C VAL A 21 14.10 4.91 -2.05
N GLY A 22 13.74 3.89 -1.26
CA GLY A 22 12.41 3.28 -1.26
C GLY A 22 11.53 3.90 -0.18
N VAL A 23 10.24 4.11 -0.47
CA VAL A 23 9.26 4.70 0.44
C VAL A 23 8.03 3.80 0.53
N LEU A 24 7.70 3.35 1.74
CA LEU A 24 6.47 2.63 2.03
C LEU A 24 5.40 3.63 2.49
N LEU A 25 4.27 3.69 1.78
CA LEU A 25 3.15 4.56 2.08
C LEU A 25 2.06 3.76 2.81
N VAL A 26 1.77 4.18 4.03
CA VAL A 26 0.77 3.55 4.92
C VAL A 26 -0.37 4.53 5.13
N HIS A 27 -1.58 4.15 4.74
CA HIS A 27 -2.78 4.97 4.94
C HIS A 27 -3.28 4.90 6.40
N GLY A 28 -4.19 5.82 6.76
CA GLY A 28 -4.81 5.86 8.09
C GLY A 28 -6.09 5.04 8.21
N LEU A 29 -6.69 5.07 9.40
CA LEU A 29 -8.02 4.50 9.68
C LEU A 29 -9.07 5.09 8.74
N ASN A 30 -9.92 4.23 8.15
CA ASN A 30 -10.92 4.57 7.12
C ASN A 30 -10.34 5.08 5.79
N GLY A 31 -9.01 5.06 5.63
CA GLY A 31 -8.35 5.39 4.38
C GLY A 31 -8.19 4.19 3.46
N GLY A 32 -7.55 4.40 2.31
CA GLY A 32 -7.23 3.35 1.37
C GLY A 32 -6.14 3.74 0.38
N ILE A 33 -5.94 2.89 -0.63
CA ILE A 33 -4.88 3.06 -1.63
C ILE A 33 -4.94 4.41 -2.35
N HIS A 34 -6.15 4.90 -2.63
CA HIS A 34 -6.39 6.14 -3.38
C HIS A 34 -5.92 7.39 -2.62
N ASP A 35 -5.94 7.37 -1.28
CA ASP A 35 -5.49 8.52 -0.47
C ASP A 35 -4.00 8.80 -0.65
N MET A 36 -3.23 7.80 -1.11
CA MET A 36 -1.78 7.86 -1.25
C MET A 36 -1.31 8.13 -2.69
N GLU A 37 -2.20 8.12 -3.69
CA GLU A 37 -1.83 8.21 -5.11
C GLU A 37 -1.07 9.50 -5.44
N GLU A 38 -1.55 10.65 -4.96
CA GLU A 38 -0.89 11.95 -5.20
C GLU A 38 0.49 12.02 -4.54
N LEU A 39 0.62 11.46 -3.33
CA LEU A 39 1.90 11.41 -2.62
C LEU A 39 2.89 10.47 -3.31
N ALA A 40 2.44 9.30 -3.77
CA ALA A 40 3.26 8.36 -4.53
C ALA A 40 3.79 8.98 -5.82
N ALA A 41 2.92 9.69 -6.56
CA ALA A 41 3.30 10.40 -7.78
C ALA A 41 4.30 11.53 -7.50
N PHE A 42 4.07 12.30 -6.43
CA PHE A 42 4.98 13.35 -5.99
C PHE A 42 6.37 12.78 -5.67
N LEU A 43 6.46 11.73 -4.85
CA LEU A 43 7.74 11.12 -4.48
C LEU A 43 8.46 10.50 -5.70
N SER A 44 7.71 9.84 -6.58
CA SER A 44 8.23 9.28 -7.82
C SER A 44 8.84 10.35 -8.73
N SER A 45 8.30 11.58 -8.71
CA SER A 45 8.89 12.70 -9.48
C SER A 45 10.29 13.11 -9.01
N PHE A 46 10.70 12.71 -7.81
CA PHE A 46 12.06 12.90 -7.27
C PHE A 46 12.96 11.66 -7.44
N GLY A 47 12.52 10.65 -8.19
CA GLY A 47 13.29 9.42 -8.41
C GLY A 47 13.27 8.43 -7.23
N MET A 48 12.33 8.58 -6.30
CA MET A 48 12.06 7.60 -5.25
C MET A 48 11.16 6.49 -5.77
N VAL A 49 11.29 5.27 -5.24
CA VAL A 49 10.32 4.20 -5.48
C VAL A 49 9.34 4.18 -4.32
N ALA A 50 8.11 4.62 -4.58
CA ALA A 50 7.04 4.64 -3.59
C ALA A 50 6.07 3.47 -3.82
N GLU A 51 5.76 2.72 -2.77
CA GLU A 51 4.80 1.64 -2.78
C GLU A 51 3.75 1.87 -1.69
N THR A 52 2.47 1.74 -2.06
CA THR A 52 1.34 1.87 -1.13
C THR A 52 0.84 0.49 -0.73
N ILE A 53 0.73 0.24 0.57
CA ILE A 53 0.09 -0.98 1.09
C ILE A 53 -1.38 -0.72 1.42
N VAL A 54 -2.16 -1.79 1.44
CA VAL A 54 -3.54 -1.78 1.96
C VAL A 54 -3.52 -2.50 3.30
N LEU A 55 -3.87 -1.79 4.37
CA LEU A 55 -3.90 -2.38 5.71
C LEU A 55 -4.96 -3.49 5.80
N PRO A 56 -4.70 -4.57 6.57
CA PRO A 56 -5.68 -5.63 6.81
C PRO A 56 -7.07 -5.09 7.17
N GLY A 57 -8.10 -5.65 6.53
CA GLY A 57 -9.50 -5.23 6.66
C GLY A 57 -9.93 -4.03 5.80
N HIS A 58 -8.99 -3.34 5.11
CA HIS A 58 -9.30 -2.28 4.15
C HIS A 58 -9.30 -2.81 2.71
N GLY A 59 -9.86 -2.05 1.77
CA GLY A 59 -9.96 -2.46 0.35
C GLY A 59 -10.86 -3.68 0.09
N THR A 60 -11.59 -4.13 1.11
CA THR A 60 -12.46 -5.32 1.11
C THR A 60 -13.85 -4.92 1.64
N HIS A 61 -14.64 -5.87 2.15
CA HIS A 61 -15.94 -5.53 2.72
C HIS A 61 -15.77 -4.91 4.11
N VAL A 62 -16.56 -3.88 4.46
CA VAL A 62 -16.43 -3.17 5.76
C VAL A 62 -16.47 -4.07 6.99
N ARG A 63 -17.13 -5.24 6.90
CA ARG A 63 -17.18 -6.23 7.99
C ARG A 63 -15.85 -6.93 8.23
N ASP A 64 -14.97 -6.98 7.24
CA ASP A 64 -13.66 -7.62 7.33
C ASP A 64 -12.69 -6.82 8.21
N MET A 65 -13.02 -5.55 8.49
CA MET A 65 -12.30 -4.69 9.43
C MET A 65 -12.64 -4.98 10.91
N LEU A 66 -13.82 -5.54 11.19
CA LEU A 66 -14.27 -5.81 12.56
C LEU A 66 -13.35 -6.73 13.37
N PRO A 67 -12.78 -7.82 12.81
CA PRO A 67 -11.87 -8.68 13.55
C PRO A 67 -10.43 -8.16 13.63
N MET A 68 -10.08 -7.06 12.97
CA MET A 68 -8.69 -6.57 12.86
C MET A 68 -8.30 -5.70 14.06
N GLY A 69 -7.10 -5.94 14.61
CA GLY A 69 -6.45 -5.15 15.63
C GLY A 69 -5.35 -4.24 15.07
N TRP A 70 -4.75 -3.42 15.95
CA TRP A 70 -3.60 -2.59 15.55
C TRP A 70 -2.35 -3.45 15.32
N GLU A 71 -2.28 -4.61 15.98
CA GLU A 71 -1.23 -5.61 15.82
C GLU A 71 -1.18 -6.14 14.38
N ASP A 72 -2.34 -6.45 13.80
CA ASP A 72 -2.43 -6.90 12.39
C ASP A 72 -1.90 -5.83 11.42
N TRP A 73 -2.12 -4.55 11.73
CA TRP A 73 -1.61 -3.44 10.92
C TRP A 73 -0.11 -3.23 11.09
N ALA A 74 0.42 -3.45 12.29
CA ALA A 74 1.84 -3.35 12.57
C ALA A 74 2.62 -4.49 11.88
N ASP A 75 2.08 -5.71 11.85
CA ASP A 75 2.70 -6.85 11.18
C ASP A 75 2.70 -6.73 9.64
N ALA A 76 1.85 -5.86 9.08
CA ALA A 76 1.76 -5.62 7.65
C ALA A 76 2.78 -4.59 7.11
N VAL A 77 3.51 -3.90 7.99
CA VAL A 77 4.47 -2.82 7.69
C VAL A 77 5.89 -3.28 7.99
#